data_AF-A0A969LKY7-F1
#
_entry.id   AF-A0A969LKY7-F1
#
_cell.length_a   1.000
_cell.length_b   1.000
_cell.length_c   1.000
_cell.angle_alpha   90.00
_cell.angle_beta   90.00
_cell.angle_gamma   90.00
#
_symmetry.space_group_name_H-M   'P 1'
#
loop_
_entity.id
_entity.type
_entity.pdbx_description
1 polymer ?
#
loop_
_entity_poly.entity_id
_entity_poly.type
_entity_poly.pdbx_seq_one_letter_code
_entity_poly.pdbx_strand_id
1 'polypeptide(L)'
;DNIEGVKLGDIVYFHVTNLEQDWDVPHGFAIKGANNAELLIMPGETQTLAWKPDRIGVFPMYCTDFCSALHQEMQGYIRVSPAGSPVALTFGTGKTETTATPAANK
;
A
#
# COMPACT_ATOMS: atom_id res chain seq x y z
N ASP A 1 6.92 -1.76 2.71
CA ASP A 1 7.11 -0.28 2.71
C ASP A 1 6.41 0.40 3.87
N ASN A 2 6.80 1.62 4.20
CA ASN A 2 6.04 2.53 5.06
C ASN A 2 5.51 3.68 4.23
N ILE A 3 4.19 3.81 4.14
CA ILE A 3 3.48 4.85 3.38
C ILE A 3 2.82 5.81 4.36
N GLU A 4 3.10 7.09 4.21
CA GLU A 4 2.53 8.18 5.01
C GLU A 4 1.81 9.18 4.10
N GLY A 5 0.92 10.01 4.66
CA GLY A 5 0.25 11.08 3.91
C GLY A 5 -1.03 10.68 3.16
N VAL A 6 -1.47 9.42 3.26
CA VAL A 6 -2.85 9.03 2.93
C VAL A 6 -3.79 9.68 3.94
N LYS A 7 -4.94 10.18 3.49
CA LYS A 7 -5.89 10.91 4.32
C LYS A 7 -7.26 10.24 4.30
N LEU A 8 -8.01 10.41 5.38
CA LEU A 8 -9.40 10.01 5.43
C LEU A 8 -10.20 10.76 4.36
N GLY A 9 -10.91 10.01 3.50
CA GLY A 9 -11.64 10.56 2.36
C GLY A 9 -10.97 10.30 1.01
N ASP A 10 -9.69 9.94 0.99
CA ASP A 10 -8.98 9.58 -0.23
C ASP A 10 -9.52 8.28 -0.84
N ILE A 11 -9.39 8.15 -2.16
CA ILE A 11 -9.49 6.87 -2.86
C ILE A 11 -8.08 6.52 -3.31
N VAL A 12 -7.50 5.49 -2.69
CA VAL A 12 -6.13 5.06 -2.95
C VAL A 12 -6.16 3.92 -3.95
N TYR A 13 -5.43 4.07 -5.05
CA TYR A 13 -5.25 3.01 -6.05
C TYR A 13 -3.86 2.41 -5.87
N PHE A 14 -3.81 1.11 -5.60
CA PHE A 14 -2.58 0.34 -5.60
C PHE A 14 -2.45 -0.37 -6.92
N HIS A 15 -1.46 0.01 -7.72
CA HIS A 15 -1.04 -0.73 -8.91
C HIS A 15 0.13 -1.60 -8.51
N VAL A 16 -0.08 -2.91 -8.46
CA VAL A 16 0.91 -3.87 -7.97
C VAL A 16 1.31 -4.77 -9.12
N THR A 17 2.60 -4.77 -9.43
CA THR A 17 3.21 -5.61 -10.47
C THR A 17 4.02 -6.71 -9.82
N ASN A 18 3.72 -7.97 -10.14
CA ASN A 18 4.56 -9.10 -9.76
C ASN A 18 5.75 -9.18 -10.74
N LEU A 19 6.96 -8.98 -10.24
CA LEU A 19 8.20 -9.01 -11.02
C LEU A 19 8.94 -10.35 -10.96
N GLU A 20 8.36 -11.36 -10.32
CA GLU A 20 8.91 -12.71 -10.34
C GLU A 20 8.96 -13.25 -11.77
N GLN A 21 9.98 -14.07 -12.03
CA GLN A 21 10.21 -14.72 -13.32
C GLN A 21 9.95 -16.23 -13.28
N ASP A 22 9.86 -16.78 -12.07
CA ASP A 22 9.59 -18.19 -11.86
C ASP A 22 8.10 -18.48 -12.05
N TRP A 23 7.82 -19.66 -12.62
CA TRP A 23 6.46 -20.13 -12.79
C TRP A 23 5.86 -20.52 -11.43
N ASP A 24 4.57 -20.25 -11.25
CA ASP A 24 3.83 -20.59 -10.03
C ASP A 24 4.37 -19.92 -8.74
N VAL A 25 4.84 -18.67 -8.87
CA VAL A 25 5.12 -17.76 -7.74
C VAL A 25 4.13 -16.60 -7.73
N PRO A 26 2.83 -16.87 -7.44
CA PRO A 26 1.85 -15.80 -7.27
C PRO A 26 2.15 -14.98 -6.01
N HIS A 27 1.76 -13.71 -6.06
CA HIS A 27 1.66 -12.88 -4.88
C HIS A 27 0.21 -12.55 -4.57
N GLY A 28 -0.08 -12.47 -3.28
CA GLY A 28 -1.31 -11.87 -2.78
C GLY A 28 -1.13 -10.38 -2.53
N PHE A 29 -2.21 -9.60 -2.59
CA PHE A 29 -2.21 -8.24 -2.06
C PHE A 29 -3.51 -7.91 -1.34
N ALA A 30 -3.41 -7.65 -0.03
CA ALA A 30 -4.53 -7.23 0.80
C ALA A 30 -4.13 -6.09 1.73
N ILE A 31 -5.14 -5.35 2.19
CA ILE A 31 -5.01 -4.31 3.21
C ILE A 31 -5.99 -4.64 4.32
N LYS A 32 -5.52 -4.71 5.57
CA LYS A 32 -6.39 -5.06 6.70
C LYS A 32 -7.53 -4.05 6.83
N GLY A 33 -8.77 -4.54 6.76
CA GLY A 33 -9.97 -3.70 6.84
C GLY A 33 -10.44 -3.14 5.49
N ALA A 34 -9.81 -3.50 4.38
CA ALA A 34 -10.43 -3.31 3.06
C ALA A 34 -11.67 -4.22 2.93
N ASN A 35 -12.73 -3.70 2.32
CA ASN A 35 -13.99 -4.40 2.11
C ASN A 35 -14.11 -4.94 0.66
N ASN A 36 -13.00 -5.44 0.14
CA ASN A 36 -12.89 -6.09 -1.16
C ASN A 36 -12.15 -7.42 -1.00
N ALA A 37 -12.25 -8.27 -2.01
CA ALA A 37 -11.40 -9.44 -2.09
C ALA A 37 -9.95 -9.00 -2.28
N GLU A 38 -9.02 -9.77 -1.71
CA GLU A 38 -7.60 -9.65 -2.02
C GLU A 38 -7.32 -9.89 -3.50
N LEU A 39 -6.18 -9.37 -3.98
CA LEU A 39 -5.69 -9.67 -5.31
C LEU A 39 -4.83 -10.93 -5.28
N LEU A 40 -4.98 -11.77 -6.31
CA LEU A 40 -3.98 -12.76 -6.70
C LEU A 40 -3.26 -12.23 -7.95
N ILE A 41 -1.94 -12.16 -7.92
CA ILE A 41 -1.12 -11.50 -8.94
C ILE A 41 -0.09 -12.49 -9.47
N MET A 42 -0.31 -13.00 -10.69
CA MET A 42 0.59 -13.97 -11.30
C MET A 42 1.91 -13.33 -11.75
N PRO A 43 3.00 -14.09 -11.88
CA PRO A 43 4.28 -13.61 -12.41
C PRO A 43 4.11 -12.81 -13.72
N GLY A 44 4.64 -11.59 -13.75
CA GLY A 44 4.55 -10.67 -14.89
C GLY A 44 3.25 -9.86 -15.00
N GLU A 45 2.25 -10.12 -14.16
CA GLU A 45 1.00 -9.36 -14.18
C GLU A 45 1.07 -8.07 -13.38
N THR A 46 0.20 -7.11 -13.75
CA THR A 46 -0.12 -5.95 -12.94
C THR A 46 -1.61 -5.95 -12.63
N GLN A 47 -1.95 -5.89 -11.35
CA GLN A 47 -3.32 -5.81 -10.88
C GLN A 47 -3.53 -4.50 -10.12
N THR A 48 -4.77 -4.01 -10.07
CA THR A 48 -5.11 -2.75 -9.40
C THR A 48 -6.15 -2.97 -8.32
N LEU A 49 -5.85 -2.50 -7.10
CA LEU A 49 -6.80 -2.48 -5.98
C LEU A 49 -7.16 -1.04 -5.64
N ALA A 50 -8.46 -0.72 -5.69
CA ALA A 50 -8.99 0.52 -5.14
C ALA A 50 -9.36 0.32 -3.67
N TRP A 51 -8.79 1.14 -2.80
CA TRP A 51 -9.04 1.13 -1.35
C TRP A 51 -9.47 2.50 -0.87
N LYS A 52 -10.56 2.53 -0.10
CA LYS A 52 -11.05 3.73 0.58
C LYS A 52 -10.93 3.51 2.09
N PRO A 53 -9.99 4.15 2.79
CA PRO A 53 -9.89 4.03 4.24
C PRO A 53 -11.15 4.58 4.92
N ASP A 54 -11.63 3.87 5.93
CA ASP A 54 -12.83 4.20 6.69
C ASP A 54 -12.54 4.91 8.02
N ARG A 55 -11.29 4.83 8.50
CA ARG A 55 -10.85 5.43 9.76
C ARG A 55 -9.37 5.81 9.75
N ILE A 56 -9.00 6.69 10.67
CA ILE A 56 -7.62 7.13 10.92
C ILE A 56 -6.87 6.01 11.65
N GLY A 57 -5.60 5.81 11.32
CA GLY A 57 -4.76 4.81 11.98
C GLY A 57 -3.64 4.29 11.08
N VAL A 58 -3.01 3.21 11.52
CA VAL A 58 -1.99 2.49 10.75
C VAL A 58 -2.56 1.15 10.34
N PHE A 59 -2.51 0.85 9.04
CA PHE A 59 -3.07 -0.34 8.44
C PHE A 59 -1.96 -1.15 7.77
N PRO A 60 -1.83 -2.44 8.08
CA PRO A 60 -0.92 -3.29 7.34
C PRO A 60 -1.48 -3.59 5.95
N MET A 61 -0.59 -3.54 4.96
CA MET A 61 -0.75 -4.19 3.67
C MET A 61 0.21 -5.38 3.61
N TYR A 62 -0.21 -6.51 3.06
CA TYR A 62 0.57 -7.75 3.19
C TYR A 62 0.28 -8.72 2.04
N CYS A 63 1.25 -9.61 1.81
CA CYS A 63 1.09 -10.75 0.90
C CYS A 63 0.17 -11.79 1.54
N THR A 64 -0.92 -12.15 0.86
CA THR A 64 -1.85 -13.20 1.33
C THR A 64 -1.45 -14.59 0.86
N ASP A 65 -0.66 -14.69 -0.21
CA ASP A 65 -0.28 -15.96 -0.81
C ASP A 65 1.09 -16.44 -0.32
N PHE A 66 1.28 -17.77 -0.28
CA PHE A 66 2.55 -18.38 0.13
C PHE A 66 3.56 -18.30 -1.02
N CYS A 67 4.21 -17.15 -1.16
CA CYS A 67 5.15 -16.88 -2.25
C CYS A 67 6.61 -17.26 -1.90
N SER A 68 6.96 -17.37 -0.60
CA SER A 68 8.29 -17.78 -0.13
C SER A 68 8.28 -18.15 1.35
N ALA A 69 9.41 -18.62 1.87
CA ALA A 69 9.58 -18.89 3.31
C ALA A 69 9.34 -17.66 4.20
N LEU A 70 9.56 -16.44 3.68
CA LEU A 70 9.37 -15.18 4.40
C LEU A 70 8.10 -14.43 3.97
N HIS A 71 7.08 -15.15 3.48
CA HIS A 71 5.84 -14.51 3.02
C HIS A 71 5.12 -13.75 4.16
N GLN A 72 5.29 -14.18 5.42
CA GLN A 72 4.70 -13.52 6.60
C GLN A 72 5.34 -12.16 6.87
N GLU A 73 6.62 -12.00 6.52
CA GLU A 73 7.39 -10.77 6.68
C GLU A 73 7.20 -9.82 5.48
N MET A 74 6.60 -10.30 4.38
CA MET A 74 6.28 -9.51 3.19
C MET A 74 5.07 -8.61 3.45
N GLN A 75 5.30 -7.55 4.22
CA GLN A 75 4.29 -6.60 4.64
C GLN A 75 4.80 -5.15 4.59
N GLY A 76 3.87 -4.22 4.56
CA GLY A 76 4.09 -2.81 4.72
C GLY A 76 3.00 -2.17 5.55
N TYR A 77 3.17 -0.90 5.88
CA TYR A 77 2.25 -0.14 6.70
C TYR A 77 1.83 1.14 5.97
N ILE A 78 0.55 1.46 6.08
CA ILE A 78 -0.03 2.68 5.54
C ILE A 78 -0.59 3.48 6.72
N ARG A 79 -0.13 4.71 6.93
CA ARG A 79 -0.76 5.63 7.87
C ARG A 79 -1.82 6.47 7.18
N VAL A 80 -3.05 6.33 7.66
CA VAL A 80 -4.17 7.20 7.31
C VAL A 80 -4.24 8.33 8.34
N SER A 81 -4.05 9.56 7.86
CA SER A 81 -4.17 10.79 8.63
C SER A 81 -5.61 11.35 8.59
N PRO A 82 -5.98 12.26 9.51
CA PRO A 82 -7.22 13.03 9.38
C PRO A 82 -7.31 13.76 8.05
N ALA A 83 -8.54 14.01 7.58
CA ALA A 83 -8.79 14.89 6.45
C ALA A 83 -8.15 16.27 6.70
N GLY A 84 -7.50 16.85 5.68
CA GLY A 84 -6.81 18.13 5.80
C GLY A 84 -5.44 18.11 6.49
N SER A 85 -4.94 16.94 6.90
CA SER A 85 -3.59 16.82 7.50
C SER A 85 -2.49 17.37 6.59
N PRO A 86 -1.49 18.11 7.13
CA PRO A 86 -0.37 18.64 6.35
C PRO A 86 0.69 17.60 6.01
N VAL A 87 0.53 16.35 6.46
CA VAL A 87 1.47 15.26 6.16
C VAL A 87 1.48 15.01 4.65
N ALA A 88 2.65 15.21 4.04
CA ALA A 88 2.87 14.94 2.63
C ALA A 88 2.86 13.44 2.36
N LEU A 89 2.48 13.05 1.14
CA LEU A 89 2.59 11.66 0.69
C LEU A 89 4.06 11.27 0.61
N THR A 90 4.46 10.26 1.39
CA THR A 90 5.80 9.69 1.34
C THR A 90 5.72 8.17 1.35
N PHE A 91 6.70 7.54 0.73
CA PHE A 91 6.81 6.08 0.68
C PHE A 91 8.29 5.67 0.63
N GLY A 92 8.56 4.43 1.02
CA GLY A 92 9.87 3.79 0.91
C GLY A 92 10.17 2.82 2.04
N THR A 93 11.36 2.22 1.96
CA THR A 93 11.91 1.26 2.93
C THR A 93 12.89 1.90 3.93
N GLY A 94 13.06 3.23 3.90
CA GLY A 94 14.01 3.98 4.74
C GLY A 94 13.61 5.44 4.97
N LYS A 95 14.51 6.26 5.55
CA LYS A 95 14.28 7.71 5.71
C LYS A 95 14.34 8.39 4.35
N THR A 96 13.17 8.64 3.76
CA THR A 96 13.03 9.51 2.59
C THR A 96 13.06 10.95 3.08
N GLU A 97 14.10 11.74 2.75
CA GLU A 97 14.08 13.17 3.07
C GLU A 97 12.91 13.82 2.34
N THR A 98 11.99 14.38 3.13
CA THR A 98 10.81 15.08 2.61
C THR A 98 11.26 16.43 2.08
N THR A 99 11.38 16.56 0.76
CA THR A 99 11.28 17.88 0.14
C THR A 99 9.83 18.33 0.32
N ALA A 100 9.59 19.16 1.34
CA ALA A 100 8.28 19.72 1.61
C ALA A 100 7.77 20.42 0.35
N THR A 101 6.72 19.86 -0.26
CA THR A 101 5.97 20.60 -1.28
C THR A 101 5.27 21.75 -0.55
N PRO A 102 5.48 23.02 -0.94
CA PRO A 102 4.81 24.15 -0.30
C PRO A 102 3.30 23.92 -0.33
N ALA A 103 2.64 24.12 0.81
CA ALA A 103 1.20 24.05 0.91
C ALA A 103 0.57 24.91 -0.20
N ALA A 104 -0.29 24.30 -1.01
CA ALA A 104 -1.06 25.05 -1.99
C ALA A 104 -1.98 26.00 -1.22
N ASN A 105 -1.66 27.29 -1.21
CA ASN A 105 -2.57 28.32 -0.77
C ASN A 105 -3.80 28.30 -1.69
N LYS A 106 -4.95 27.90 -1.16
CA LYS A 106 -6.28 28.47 -1.44
C LYS A 106 -7.33 27.90 -0.50
#